data_AF-A0A0G1K5K6-F1
#
_entry.id   AF-A0A0G1K5K6-F1
#
_cell.length_a   1.000
_cell.length_b   1.000
_cell.length_c   1.000
_cell.angle_alpha   90.00
_cell.angle_beta   90.00
_cell.angle_gamma   90.00
#
_symmetry.space_group_name_H-M   'P 1'
#
loop_
_entity.id
_entity.type
_entity.pdbx_description
1 polymer ?
#
loop_
_entity_poly.entity_id
_entity_poly.type
_entity_poly.pdbx_seq_one_letter_code
_entity_poly.pdbx_strand_id
1 'polypeptide(L)' 'MSFGIQTTEFWLDVALNRTKFVKAFEAHFQGGKAENLPVVPDAKPGYLLFHLHVPLERKDELAPFLERYARVHSAEN' A
#
# COMPACT_ATOMS: atom_id res chain seq x y z
N MET A 1 -16.15 18.50 10.05
CA MET A 1 -14.81 17.86 9.97
C MET A 1 -14.72 17.22 8.61
N SER A 2 -13.85 17.71 7.72
CA SER A 2 -13.71 17.10 6.39
C SER A 2 -13.02 15.75 6.54
N PHE A 3 -13.76 14.67 6.28
CA PHE A 3 -13.21 13.34 6.06
C PHE A 3 -12.47 13.35 4.72
N GLY A 4 -11.23 13.85 4.71
CA GLY A 4 -10.39 13.81 3.52
C GLY A 4 -9.65 12.48 3.44
N ILE A 5 -9.53 11.96 2.22
CA ILE A 5 -8.70 10.80 1.90
C ILE A 5 -7.46 11.32 1.17
N GLN A 6 -6.28 10.91 1.64
CA GLN A 6 -5.04 11.07 0.89
C GLN A 6 -4.86 9.85 0.00
N THR A 7 -4.55 10.08 -1.27
CA THR A 7 -4.13 9.01 -2.18
C THR A 7 -2.63 9.13 -2.38
N THR A 8 -1.89 8.04 -2.20
CA THR A 8 -0.47 7.96 -2.54
C THR A 8 -0.19 6.73 -3.39
N GLU A 9 0.81 6.86 -4.25
CA GLU A 9 1.33 5.75 -5.05
C GLU A 9 2.33 4.93 -4.23
N PHE A 10 2.23 3.61 -4.33
CA PHE A 10 3.14 2.68 -3.70
C PHE A 10 3.50 1.53 -4.64
N TRP A 11 4.79 1.24 -4.75
CA TRP A 11 5.31 0.13 -5.53
C TRP A 11 5.55 -1.07 -4.63
N LEU A 12 4.79 -2.14 -4.83
CA LEU A 12 4.94 -3.40 -4.12
C LEU A 12 5.69 -4.40 -5.02
N ASP A 13 6.71 -5.08 -4.49
CA ASP A 13 7.41 -6.11 -5.25
C ASP A 13 6.46 -7.27 -5.65
N VAL A 14 6.55 -7.77 -6.88
CA VAL A 14 5.68 -8.86 -7.39
C VAL A 14 5.92 -10.18 -6.65
N ALA A 15 7.09 -10.37 -6.03
CA ALA A 15 7.35 -11.51 -5.16
C ALA A 15 6.46 -11.48 -3.91
N LEU A 16 5.98 -10.30 -3.53
CA LEU A 16 5.07 -10.12 -2.41
C LEU A 16 3.63 -10.40 -2.81
N ASN A 17 2.90 -11.05 -1.91
CA ASN A 17 1.53 -11.44 -2.18
C ASN A 17 0.60 -10.21 -2.11
N ARG A 18 0.19 -9.72 -3.29
CA ARG A 18 -0.78 -8.63 -3.47
C ARG A 18 -2.00 -8.74 -2.53
N THR A 19 -2.63 -9.92 -2.46
CA THR A 19 -3.86 -10.10 -1.67
C THR A 19 -3.56 -9.96 -0.18
N LYS A 20 -2.40 -10.44 0.29
CA LYS A 20 -1.97 -10.24 1.68
C LYS A 20 -1.73 -8.76 1.97
N PHE A 21 -1.08 -8.03 1.06
CA PHE A 21 -0.84 -6.60 1.22
C PHE A 21 -2.14 -5.80 1.34
N VAL A 22 -3.08 -5.97 0.38
CA VAL A 22 -4.38 -5.29 0.40
C VAL A 22 -5.13 -5.58 1.70
N LYS A 23 -5.20 -6.85 2.10
CA LYS A 23 -5.89 -7.25 3.34
C LYS A 23 -5.24 -6.65 4.59
N ALA A 24 -3.91 -6.62 4.66
CA ALA A 24 -3.19 -6.02 5.78
C ALA A 24 -3.38 -4.50 5.85
N PHE A 25 -3.39 -3.84 4.69
CA PHE A 25 -3.63 -2.41 4.59
C PHE A 25 -5.04 -2.02 5.02
N GLU A 26 -6.08 -2.65 4.45
CA GLU A 26 -7.48 -2.36 4.78
C GLU A 26 -7.83 -2.69 6.23
N ALA A 27 -7.15 -3.68 6.83
CA ALA A 27 -7.31 -3.99 8.25
C ALA A 27 -6.64 -2.95 9.16
N HIS A 28 -5.56 -2.30 8.72
CA HIS A 28 -4.83 -1.30 9.51
C HIS A 28 -5.46 0.10 9.39
N PHE A 29 -5.88 0.46 8.18
CA PHE A 29 -6.53 1.72 7.86
C PHE A 29 -8.03 1.50 7.71
N GLN A 30 -8.77 1.61 8.82
CA GLN A 30 -10.23 1.49 8.79
C GLN A 30 -10.83 2.64 7.94
N GLY A 31 -11.43 2.28 6.80
CA GLY A 31 -11.90 3.25 5.79
C GLY A 31 -10.88 3.62 4.71
N GLY A 32 -9.68 3.05 4.76
CA GLY A 32 -8.69 3.08 3.68
C GLY A 32 -8.90 1.96 2.67
N LYS A 33 -8.37 2.14 1.46
CA LYS A 33 -8.45 1.17 0.35
C LYS A 33 -7.12 1.08 -0.38
N ALA A 34 -6.71 -0.13 -0.78
CA ALA A 34 -5.52 -0.33 -1.61
C ALA A 34 -5.94 -0.82 -3.00
N GLU A 35 -5.84 0.03 -4.01
CA GLU A 35 -6.25 -0.26 -5.38
C GLU A 35 -5.04 -0.60 -6.23
N ASN A 36 -4.98 -1.82 -6.75
CA ASN A 36 -3.94 -2.24 -7.68
C ASN A 36 -4.22 -1.61 -9.05
N LEU A 37 -3.30 -0.76 -9.52
CA LEU A 37 -3.40 -0.15 -10.83
C LEU A 37 -2.98 -1.14 -11.93
N PRO A 38 -3.59 -1.06 -13.12
CA PRO A 38 -3.11 -1.82 -14.27
C PRO A 38 -1.66 -1.42 -14.57
N VAL A 39 -0.84 -2.42 -14.92
CA VAL A 39 0.59 -2.24 -15.21
C VAL A 39 0.75 -1.14 -16.26
N VAL A 40 1.29 0.01 -15.82
CA VAL A 40 1.63 1.12 -16.71
C VAL A 40 2.91 0.75 -17.47
N PRO A 41 3.10 1.24 -18.71
CA PRO A 41 4.32 0.97 -19.49
C PRO A 41 5.61 1.45 -18.80
N ASP A 42 5.51 2.37 -17.83
CA ASP A 42 6.61 2.85 -16.98
C ASP A 42 6.72 2.07 -15.64
N ALA A 43 5.97 0.97 -15.49
CA ALA A 43 6.01 0.19 -14.26
C ALA A 43 7.39 -0.45 -14.10
N LYS A 44 7.99 -0.27 -12.91
CA LYS A 44 9.25 -0.93 -12.58
C LYS A 44 9.10 -2.44 -12.78
N PRO A 45 9.96 -3.09 -13.58
CA PRO A 45 9.88 -4.53 -13.79
C PRO A 45 10.02 -5.24 -12.44
N GLY A 46 9.10 -6.16 -12.16
CA GLY A 46 9.04 -6.83 -10.86
C GLY A 46 8.29 -6.08 -9.77
N TYR A 47 7.56 -5.00 -10.08
CA TYR A 47 6.73 -4.28 -9.11
C TYR A 47 5.28 -4.09 -9.60
N LEU A 48 4.35 -4.12 -8.66
CA LEU A 48 2.94 -3.78 -8.79
C LEU A 48 2.71 -2.38 -8.24
N LEU A 49 2.00 -1.53 -8.98
CA LEU A 49 1.65 -0.19 -8.53
C LEU A 49 0.30 -0.20 -7.82
N PHE A 50 0.25 0.37 -6.62
CA PHE A 50 -0.96 0.55 -5.83
C PHE A 50 -1.24 2.03 -5.58
N HIS A 51 -2.52 2.40 -5.69
CA HIS A 51 -3.05 3.60 -5.06
C HIS A 51 -3.53 3.25 -3.65
N LEU A 52 -2.88 3.83 -2.66
CA LEU A 52 -3.25 3.71 -1.26
C LEU A 52 -4.10 4.90 -0.87
N HIS A 53 -5.37 4.65 -0.63
CA HIS A 53 -6.33 5.60 -0.11
C HIS A 53 -6.29 5.50 1.41
N VAL A 54 -5.76 6.53 2.07
CA VAL A 54 -5.58 6.61 3.52
C VAL A 54 -6.43 7.74 4.07
N PRO A 55 -7.22 7.52 5.14
CA PRO A 55 -7.89 8.61 5.85
C PRO A 55 -6.85 9.64 6.35
N LEU A 56 -7.09 10.94 6.16
CA LEU A 56 -6.14 11.99 6.55
C LEU A 56 -5.74 11.93 8.03
N GLU A 57 -6.62 11.46 8.90
CA GLU A 57 -6.36 11.26 10.34
C GLU A 57 -5.32 10.16 10.63
N ARG A 58 -5.08 9.25 9.67
CA ARG A 58 -4.15 8.12 9.77
C ARG A 58 -2.96 8.26 8.80
N LYS A 59 -2.83 9.37 8.08
CA LYS A 59 -1.78 9.55 7.06
C LYS A 59 -0.37 9.34 7.63
N ASP A 60 -0.16 9.73 8.88
CA ASP A 60 1.14 9.64 9.55
C ASP A 60 1.49 8.19 9.93
N GLU A 61 0.51 7.29 9.96
CA GLU A 61 0.73 5.84 10.19
C GLU A 61 1.10 5.10 8.89
N LEU A 62 0.97 5.74 7.72
CA LEU A 62 1.25 5.11 6.44
C LEU A 62 2.72 4.73 6.26
N ALA A 63 3.63 5.68 6.48
CA ALA A 63 5.06 5.43 6.40
C ALA A 63 5.51 4.27 7.31
N PRO A 64 5.22 4.28 8.64
CA PRO A 64 5.62 3.18 9.52
C PRO A 64 4.94 1.85 9.19
N PHE A 65 3.70 1.86 8.67
CA PHE A 65 3.05 0.64 8.17
C PHE A 65 3.82 0.05 6.99
N LEU A 66 4.16 0.86 5.98
CA LEU A 66 4.87 0.43 4.79
C LEU A 66 6.28 -0.07 5.13
N GLU A 67 7.01 0.63 5.99
CA GLU A 67 8.33 0.19 6.48
C GLU A 67 8.25 -1.14 7.22
N ARG A 68 7.25 -1.31 8.09
CA ARG A 68 7.04 -2.56 8.81
C ARG A 68 6.67 -3.70 7.87
N TYR A 69 5.76 -3.45 6.92
CA TYR A 69 5.34 -4.45 5.94
C TYR A 69 6.53 -4.89 5.08
N ALA A 70 7.31 -3.94 4.57
CA ALA A 70 8.54 -4.22 3.83
C ALA A 70 9.55 -5.00 4.68
N ARG A 71 9.77 -4.64 5.95
CA ARG A 71 10.71 -5.37 6.83
C ARG A 71 10.27 -6.82 7.08
N VAL A 72 8.99 -7.06 7.36
CA VAL A 72 8.46 -8.39 7.64
C VAL A 72 8.58 -9.30 6.42
N HIS A 73 8.27 -8.77 5.24
CA HIS A 73 8.22 -9.58 4.03
C HIS A 73 9.51 -9.55 3.18
N SER A 74 10.42 -8.59 3.40
CA SER A 74 11.77 -8.62 2.85
C SER A 74 12.67 -9.66 3.54
N ALA A 75 12.28 -10.12 4.74
CA ALA A 75 13.00 -11.19 5.45
C ALA A 75 12.55 -12.60 5.03
N GLU A 76 11.51 -12.72 4.20
CA GLU A 76 11.06 -14.01 3.63
C GLU A 76 11.78 -14.37 2.32
N ASN A 77 12.81 -13.60 1.89
CA ASN A 77 13.52 -13.79 0.63
C ASN A 77 15.03 -14.04 0.81
#